data_AF-A0A920CZL6-F1
#
_entry.id   AF-A0A920CZL6-F1
#
_cell.length_a   1.000
_cell.length_b   1.000
_cell.length_c   1.000
_cell.angle_alpha   90.00
_cell.angle_beta   90.00
_cell.angle_gamma   90.00
#
_symmetry.space_group_name_H-M   'P 1'
#
loop_
_entity.id
_entity.type
_entity.pdbx_description
1 polymer ?
#
loop_
_entity_poly.entity_id
_entity_poly.type
_entity_poly.pdbx_seq_one_letter_code
_entity_poly.pdbx_strand_id
1 'polypeptide(L)'
;MKRKQARHTEQSAAREGQRVKSGPVREGQRVKQSGPAREGQRAKQSGPVREGQRAKQSGPVREGQRVKQSGPARKSSGGGSRAAASEGIYAKNEVVTASVVGLTHDGNGVARTEQGYTLFVPFALPGEVIEAKVLKSKKQYGYGKMHTLQTASEHRVEPPCPIYEKCGGCQLQHYSYEAQLQWKRQHVIDSLTRIGKLKVKGEPARVSGSEQEAVAGERESEQHEVVVHPTIGMSEPWYYRNKAALPIGAAEDGQLIGGFYAKGSHRIIDMDVCLIQKRPNDDVLAIVKEIARELRIEPYDEESASGVLRHVMTRVGVVTGEVMVVLITNTSRLPRQAEWIEQLRKRIPDLKSIVHNVNNKVTNAIFGERTEVLWGSEVIYDELDGLRFAISARSFYQVNPEQTVTLYRKAVEYAALTGSEQVIDAYCGIGTISLFLACQAAHVYGVEIVPEAIEDAKRNAALNGLDNTTFEAGPAEVVIPRWKQEGMNADVIVVDPPRKGCDPALLETILAIKPQRVVYVSCNPATLARDLRVLEDGGYRTVEVTPVDMFPQTGHVECCVLLVKNK
;
A
#
# COMPACT_ATOMS: atom_id res chain seq x y z
N MET A 1 3.67 47.41 -22.26
CA MET A 1 3.69 48.03 -23.60
C MET A 1 5.06 47.79 -24.25
N LYS A 2 5.05 47.26 -25.50
CA LYS A 2 6.10 47.26 -26.57
C LYS A 2 7.52 46.74 -26.21
N ARG A 3 7.93 45.51 -26.55
CA ARG A 3 8.43 44.94 -27.85
C ARG A 3 9.60 45.67 -28.52
N LYS A 4 10.76 44.97 -28.65
CA LYS A 4 11.59 44.70 -29.86
C LYS A 4 12.81 43.84 -29.41
N GLN A 5 13.05 42.58 -29.83
CA GLN A 5 13.44 42.01 -31.15
C GLN A 5 14.61 42.78 -31.81
N ALA A 6 15.70 42.20 -32.33
CA ALA A 6 15.96 40.84 -32.84
C ALA A 6 17.44 40.66 -33.29
N ARG A 7 17.92 39.40 -33.35
CA ARG A 7 18.75 38.73 -34.40
C ARG A 7 20.19 39.26 -34.68
N HIS A 8 21.20 38.54 -35.18
CA HIS A 8 21.49 37.25 -35.85
C HIS A 8 22.93 36.83 -35.42
N THR A 9 23.46 35.61 -35.55
CA THR A 9 23.83 34.92 -36.81
C THR A 9 24.28 33.46 -36.51
N GLU A 10 23.85 32.53 -37.35
CA GLU A 10 24.31 31.14 -37.44
C GLU A 10 25.64 31.04 -38.21
N GLN A 11 26.46 30.02 -37.92
CA GLN A 11 27.25 29.35 -38.97
C GLN A 11 27.58 27.89 -38.61
N SER A 12 27.26 27.05 -39.58
CA SER A 12 27.48 25.61 -39.76
C SER A 12 28.96 25.23 -39.95
N ALA A 13 29.34 24.00 -39.54
CA ALA A 13 30.08 23.07 -40.42
C ALA A 13 30.22 21.66 -39.80
N ALA A 14 29.77 20.66 -40.56
CA ALA A 14 29.97 19.23 -40.36
C ALA A 14 31.39 18.78 -40.73
N ARG A 15 31.85 17.63 -40.21
CA ARG A 15 32.99 16.87 -40.75
C ARG A 15 32.68 15.38 -40.81
N GLU A 16 32.75 14.84 -42.03
CA GLU A 16 32.79 13.42 -42.37
C GLU A 16 34.22 12.85 -42.24
N GLY A 17 34.32 11.61 -41.74
CA GLY A 17 34.93 10.46 -42.40
C GLY A 17 36.43 10.41 -42.71
N GLN A 18 37.12 9.39 -42.17
CA GLN A 18 38.11 8.63 -42.94
C GLN A 18 38.30 7.19 -42.41
N ARG A 19 38.20 6.24 -43.35
CA ARG A 19 38.49 4.79 -43.24
C ARG A 19 39.98 4.53 -43.39
N VAL A 20 40.50 3.48 -42.72
CA VAL A 20 41.75 2.79 -43.10
C VAL A 20 41.51 1.28 -43.22
N LYS A 21 42.30 0.68 -44.13
CA LYS A 21 42.10 -0.55 -44.92
C LYS A 21 42.39 -1.89 -44.22
N SER A 22 41.84 -2.92 -44.85
CA SER A 22 41.95 -4.38 -44.70
C SER A 22 43.30 -5.03 -45.08
N GLY A 23 43.57 -6.23 -44.51
CA GLY A 23 44.46 -7.26 -45.09
C GLY A 23 44.58 -8.53 -44.20
N PRO A 24 44.86 -9.74 -44.75
CA PRO A 24 44.01 -10.94 -44.51
C PRO A 24 44.74 -12.20 -43.99
N VAL A 25 44.05 -13.18 -43.36
CA VAL A 25 44.50 -14.59 -43.31
C VAL A 25 43.36 -15.63 -43.23
N ARG A 26 43.20 -16.34 -44.36
CA ARG A 26 42.93 -17.76 -44.69
C ARG A 26 42.15 -18.76 -43.80
N GLU A 27 41.40 -19.58 -44.56
CA GLU A 27 40.65 -20.82 -44.28
C GLU A 27 41.45 -22.00 -43.69
N GLY A 28 40.72 -22.83 -42.91
CA GLY A 28 40.48 -24.23 -43.28
C GLY A 28 41.19 -25.32 -42.48
N GLN A 29 40.42 -26.13 -41.74
CA GLN A 29 40.49 -27.60 -41.81
C GLN A 29 39.31 -28.28 -41.08
N ARG A 30 38.63 -29.17 -41.82
CA ARG A 30 37.62 -30.14 -41.36
C ARG A 30 38.30 -31.30 -40.62
N VAL A 31 37.68 -31.88 -39.58
CA VAL A 31 37.66 -33.36 -39.37
C VAL A 31 36.38 -33.82 -38.64
N LYS A 32 35.56 -34.55 -39.41
CA LYS A 32 34.79 -35.79 -39.17
C LYS A 32 33.82 -36.02 -37.99
N GLN A 33 32.64 -36.46 -38.44
CA GLN A 33 31.57 -37.23 -37.80
C GLN A 33 32.03 -38.46 -37.02
N SER A 34 31.29 -38.79 -35.96
CA SER A 34 30.79 -40.15 -35.69
C SER A 34 29.67 -40.13 -34.63
N GLY A 35 28.46 -40.54 -35.01
CA GLY A 35 27.60 -41.36 -34.15
C GLY A 35 27.37 -42.71 -34.86
N PRO A 36 26.43 -43.57 -34.46
CA PRO A 36 25.79 -43.80 -33.15
C PRO A 36 25.86 -45.30 -32.75
N ALA A 37 25.22 -45.70 -31.62
CA ALA A 37 24.79 -47.06 -31.18
C ALA A 37 25.22 -47.36 -29.72
N ARG A 38 24.50 -48.08 -28.86
CA ARG A 38 23.21 -48.79 -28.91
C ARG A 38 22.78 -49.15 -27.47
N GLU A 39 21.48 -49.40 -27.36
CA GLU A 39 20.71 -50.09 -26.32
C GLU A 39 21.40 -51.20 -25.51
N GLY A 40 21.04 -51.30 -24.21
CA GLY A 40 20.27 -52.46 -23.76
C GLY A 40 20.72 -53.17 -22.46
N GLN A 41 19.69 -53.48 -21.65
CA GLN A 41 19.59 -54.50 -20.58
C GLN A 41 20.12 -54.12 -19.17
N ARG A 42 19.27 -53.90 -18.16
CA ARG A 42 18.28 -54.73 -17.39
C ARG A 42 18.89 -55.43 -16.17
N ALA A 43 18.13 -55.33 -15.06
CA ALA A 43 18.07 -56.15 -13.81
C ALA A 43 18.61 -55.42 -12.56
N LYS A 44 18.02 -55.46 -11.36
CA LYS A 44 16.81 -56.10 -10.81
C LYS A 44 16.58 -55.52 -9.38
N GLN A 45 15.31 -55.40 -9.01
CA GLN A 45 14.69 -55.68 -7.69
C GLN A 45 15.42 -55.32 -6.36
N SER A 46 14.75 -54.51 -5.53
CA SER A 46 14.41 -54.89 -4.15
C SER A 46 13.26 -54.02 -3.63
N GLY A 47 12.19 -54.68 -3.14
CA GLY A 47 10.92 -54.07 -2.72
C GLY A 47 10.93 -53.32 -1.38
N PRO A 48 9.76 -52.84 -0.93
CA PRO A 48 9.61 -52.01 0.25
C PRO A 48 9.37 -52.85 1.51
N VAL A 49 9.92 -52.42 2.65
CA VAL A 49 9.57 -52.95 3.97
C VAL A 49 8.71 -51.93 4.73
N ARG A 50 7.58 -52.43 5.23
CA ARG A 50 6.54 -51.81 6.06
C ARG A 50 6.87 -51.90 7.54
N GLU A 51 6.25 -51.03 8.34
CA GLU A 51 5.30 -51.30 9.47
C GLU A 51 5.08 -49.96 10.20
N GLY A 52 3.94 -49.52 10.73
CA GLY A 52 2.56 -49.96 11.02
C GLY A 52 2.00 -48.85 11.96
N GLN A 53 0.71 -48.56 12.18
CA GLN A 53 -0.56 -49.24 11.98
C GLN A 53 -1.72 -48.19 12.01
N ARG A 54 -2.72 -48.42 11.14
CA ARG A 54 -4.20 -48.34 11.33
C ARG A 54 -4.86 -47.02 11.81
N ALA A 55 -5.69 -46.36 10.98
CA ALA A 55 -7.09 -46.67 10.54
C ALA A 55 -8.14 -46.16 11.54
N LYS A 56 -9.23 -45.47 11.17
CA LYS A 56 -10.31 -45.73 10.18
C LYS A 56 -10.96 -44.39 9.78
N GLN A 57 -11.15 -43.97 8.52
CA GLN A 57 -12.09 -44.41 7.46
C GLN A 57 -13.57 -44.61 7.86
N SER A 58 -14.47 -43.82 7.26
CA SER A 58 -15.55 -44.35 6.40
C SER A 58 -16.26 -43.23 5.64
N GLY A 59 -16.29 -43.38 4.31
CA GLY A 59 -17.00 -42.52 3.33
C GLY A 59 -18.48 -42.92 3.10
N PRO A 60 -19.06 -42.57 1.93
CA PRO A 60 -20.42 -42.03 1.82
C PRO A 60 -21.46 -43.02 1.27
N VAL A 61 -22.77 -42.69 1.39
CA VAL A 61 -23.87 -43.44 0.76
C VAL A 61 -24.97 -42.51 0.21
N ARG A 62 -25.53 -42.94 -0.93
CA ARG A 62 -26.52 -42.35 -1.86
C ARG A 62 -27.99 -42.34 -1.37
N GLU A 63 -28.78 -41.51 -2.09
CA GLU A 63 -30.22 -41.51 -2.43
C GLU A 63 -31.20 -42.54 -1.81
N GLY A 64 -32.40 -42.05 -1.44
CA GLY A 64 -33.62 -42.86 -1.39
C GLY A 64 -34.81 -42.30 -0.57
N GLN A 65 -35.81 -41.77 -1.29
CA GLN A 65 -37.28 -41.82 -1.07
C GLN A 65 -37.99 -41.33 0.23
N ARG A 66 -39.13 -40.65 -0.02
CA ARG A 66 -40.16 -40.12 0.90
C ARG A 66 -40.96 -41.22 1.62
N VAL A 67 -41.36 -40.96 2.88
CA VAL A 67 -42.69 -41.36 3.44
C VAL A 67 -43.16 -40.31 4.48
N LYS A 68 -44.47 -40.00 4.45
CA LYS A 68 -45.23 -39.13 5.38
C LYS A 68 -45.57 -39.88 6.68
N GLN A 69 -45.66 -39.20 7.85
CA GLN A 69 -46.78 -39.38 8.80
C GLN A 69 -46.82 -38.34 9.95
N SER A 70 -47.95 -37.63 9.99
CA SER A 70 -48.77 -37.05 11.08
C SER A 70 -48.32 -37.00 12.57
N GLY A 71 -48.32 -35.78 13.13
CA GLY A 71 -48.95 -35.31 14.41
C GLY A 71 -48.49 -35.89 15.77
N PRO A 72 -48.78 -35.23 16.94
CA PRO A 72 -49.66 -34.09 17.19
C PRO A 72 -49.01 -32.91 17.97
N ALA A 73 -49.84 -31.92 18.29
CA ALA A 73 -49.52 -30.58 18.79
C ALA A 73 -49.54 -30.43 20.34
N ARG A 74 -48.89 -29.33 20.80
CA ARG A 74 -48.99 -28.62 22.11
C ARG A 74 -48.35 -29.33 23.33
N LYS A 75 -47.70 -28.67 24.29
CA LYS A 75 -47.62 -27.25 24.70
C LYS A 75 -46.44 -27.07 25.69
N SER A 76 -45.81 -25.90 25.64
CA SER A 76 -45.20 -25.11 26.74
C SER A 76 -44.35 -25.79 27.84
N SER A 77 -43.07 -25.44 27.91
CA SER A 77 -42.48 -24.59 28.96
C SER A 77 -40.95 -24.63 28.86
N GLY A 78 -40.29 -23.49 29.09
CA GLY A 78 -38.83 -23.44 29.15
C GLY A 78 -38.29 -22.10 28.66
N GLY A 79 -38.17 -21.16 29.59
CA GLY A 79 -37.66 -19.81 29.36
C GLY A 79 -36.28 -19.81 28.73
N GLY A 80 -36.19 -19.22 27.54
CA GLY A 80 -34.94 -18.75 26.96
C GLY A 80 -34.80 -17.26 27.28
N SER A 81 -33.87 -16.93 28.17
CA SER A 81 -33.39 -15.58 28.41
C SER A 81 -33.05 -14.90 27.07
N ARG A 82 -33.88 -13.94 26.65
CA ARG A 82 -33.45 -12.95 25.66
C ARG A 82 -32.37 -12.13 26.34
N ALA A 83 -31.12 -12.33 25.92
CA ALA A 83 -30.07 -11.37 26.20
C ALA A 83 -30.56 -10.00 25.71
N ALA A 84 -30.84 -9.10 26.65
CA ALA A 84 -31.25 -7.74 26.36
C ALA A 84 -30.14 -7.09 25.52
N ALA A 85 -30.46 -6.76 24.26
CA ALA A 85 -29.65 -5.84 23.50
C ALA A 85 -29.60 -4.54 24.31
N SER A 86 -28.41 -4.12 24.73
CA SER A 86 -28.25 -2.85 25.44
C SER A 86 -28.83 -1.74 24.55
N GLU A 87 -29.96 -1.17 24.93
CA GLU A 87 -30.50 0.04 24.30
C GLU A 87 -29.43 1.12 24.41
N GLY A 88 -28.89 1.54 23.27
CA GLY A 88 -27.92 2.62 23.23
C GLY A 88 -28.56 3.93 23.70
N ILE A 89 -27.74 4.88 24.14
CA ILE A 89 -28.20 6.13 24.77
C ILE A 89 -29.19 6.90 23.89
N TYR A 90 -28.96 6.89 22.57
CA TYR A 90 -29.88 7.45 21.57
C TYR A 90 -30.55 6.37 20.72
N ALA A 91 -31.79 6.64 20.31
CA ALA A 91 -32.56 5.79 19.41
C ALA A 91 -32.04 5.89 17.97
N LYS A 92 -32.25 4.83 17.18
CA LYS A 92 -31.93 4.85 15.75
C LYS A 92 -32.79 5.90 15.04
N ASN A 93 -32.16 6.69 14.17
CA ASN A 93 -32.72 7.83 13.44
C ASN A 93 -33.03 9.08 14.25
N GLU A 94 -32.76 9.08 15.55
CA GLU A 94 -32.80 10.28 16.37
C GLU A 94 -31.80 11.31 15.85
N VAL A 95 -32.17 12.60 15.90
CA VAL A 95 -31.31 13.72 15.49
C VAL A 95 -30.87 14.44 16.77
N VAL A 96 -29.57 14.58 16.96
CA VAL A 96 -28.97 15.20 18.16
C VAL A 96 -27.95 16.25 17.77
N THR A 97 -27.89 17.35 18.51
CA THR A 97 -26.84 18.37 18.35
C THR A 97 -25.53 17.86 18.97
N ALA A 98 -24.43 18.03 18.26
CA ALA A 98 -23.11 17.62 18.73
C ALA A 98 -22.01 18.56 18.21
N SER A 99 -21.01 18.79 19.06
CA SER A 99 -19.81 19.55 18.73
C SER A 99 -18.70 18.61 18.28
N VAL A 100 -18.05 18.89 17.16
CA VAL A 100 -17.00 18.05 16.59
C VAL A 100 -15.65 18.49 17.16
N VAL A 101 -15.02 17.60 17.93
CA VAL A 101 -13.79 17.92 18.71
C VAL A 101 -12.51 17.40 18.07
N GLY A 102 -12.61 16.61 17.00
CA GLY A 102 -11.46 15.97 16.38
C GLY A 102 -11.87 15.04 15.24
N LEU A 103 -10.90 14.33 14.68
CA LEU A 103 -11.13 13.30 13.67
C LEU A 103 -10.54 11.96 14.12
N THR A 104 -11.15 10.87 13.68
CA THR A 104 -10.56 9.53 13.74
C THR A 104 -9.45 9.38 12.70
N HIS A 105 -8.61 8.33 12.80
CA HIS A 105 -7.63 7.99 11.77
C HIS A 105 -8.24 7.82 10.35
N ASP A 106 -9.50 7.36 10.27
CA ASP A 106 -10.25 7.25 9.00
C ASP A 106 -10.91 8.56 8.52
N GLY A 107 -10.59 9.70 9.14
CA GLY A 107 -11.12 11.01 8.78
C GLY A 107 -12.60 11.24 9.13
N ASN A 108 -13.20 10.48 10.05
CA ASN A 108 -14.55 10.75 10.54
C ASN A 108 -14.49 11.74 11.71
N GLY A 109 -15.44 12.69 11.76
CA GLY A 109 -15.64 13.58 12.89
C GLY A 109 -15.92 12.82 14.17
N VAL A 110 -15.21 13.18 15.23
CA VAL A 110 -15.49 12.77 16.60
C VAL A 110 -16.40 13.83 17.20
N ALA A 111 -17.71 13.61 17.11
CA ALA A 111 -18.73 14.52 17.62
C ALA A 111 -19.12 14.15 19.05
N ARG A 112 -19.20 15.14 19.94
CA ARG A 112 -19.61 14.99 21.34
C ARG A 112 -20.94 15.70 21.54
N THR A 113 -21.93 14.97 22.01
CA THR A 113 -23.21 15.57 22.42
C THR A 113 -23.04 16.32 23.74
N GLU A 114 -24.00 17.16 24.10
CA GLU A 114 -24.01 17.87 25.39
C GLU A 114 -23.90 16.92 26.61
N GLN A 115 -24.40 15.70 26.46
CA GLN A 115 -24.36 14.64 27.48
C GLN A 115 -23.04 13.84 27.48
N GLY A 116 -22.05 14.25 26.66
CA GLY A 116 -20.72 13.66 26.59
C GLY A 116 -20.61 12.40 25.71
N TYR A 117 -21.71 11.97 25.06
CA TYR A 117 -21.71 10.78 24.22
C TYR A 117 -20.98 11.02 22.88
N THR A 118 -20.23 10.02 22.41
CA THR A 118 -19.44 10.14 21.18
C THR A 118 -20.20 9.59 19.98
N LEU A 119 -20.28 10.37 18.91
CA LEU A 119 -20.74 9.94 17.59
C LEU A 119 -19.62 10.08 16.58
N PHE A 120 -19.35 9.03 15.80
CA PHE A 120 -18.49 9.11 14.63
C PHE A 120 -19.32 9.51 13.41
N VAL A 121 -19.01 10.67 12.84
CA VAL A 121 -19.79 11.28 11.76
C VAL A 121 -18.88 11.57 10.57
N PRO A 122 -19.02 10.85 9.44
CA PRO A 122 -18.29 11.17 8.22
C PRO A 122 -18.57 12.61 7.75
N PHE A 123 -17.57 13.24 7.14
CA PHE A 123 -17.63 14.60 6.58
C PHE A 123 -17.82 15.75 7.57
N ALA A 124 -17.76 15.47 8.88
CA ALA A 124 -17.79 16.48 9.93
C ALA A 124 -16.35 16.83 10.36
N LEU A 125 -16.06 18.12 10.54
CA LEU A 125 -14.72 18.64 10.82
C LEU A 125 -14.60 19.21 12.23
N PRO A 126 -13.39 19.22 12.82
CA PRO A 126 -13.16 19.87 14.11
C PRO A 126 -13.58 21.35 14.11
N GLY A 127 -14.20 21.79 15.21
CA GLY A 127 -14.73 23.14 15.37
C GLY A 127 -16.17 23.31 14.90
N GLU A 128 -16.78 22.29 14.31
CA GLU A 128 -18.16 22.34 13.84
C GLU A 128 -19.18 22.03 14.93
N VAL A 129 -20.37 22.62 14.78
CA VAL A 129 -21.59 22.19 15.48
C VAL A 129 -22.54 21.63 14.43
N ILE A 130 -22.97 20.40 14.63
CA ILE A 130 -23.81 19.67 13.68
C ILE A 130 -25.04 19.08 14.35
N GLU A 131 -26.10 18.91 13.58
CA GLU A 131 -27.15 17.96 13.88
C GLU A 131 -26.77 16.61 13.28
N ALA A 132 -26.52 15.62 14.14
CA ALA A 132 -26.15 14.28 13.73
C ALA A 132 -27.37 13.35 13.82
N LYS A 133 -27.74 12.72 12.71
CA LYS A 133 -28.73 11.64 12.71
C LYS A 133 -28.06 10.32 13.09
N VAL A 134 -28.44 9.76 14.24
CA VAL A 134 -27.89 8.53 14.79
C VAL A 134 -28.27 7.34 13.92
N LEU A 135 -27.29 6.62 13.38
CA LEU A 135 -27.49 5.43 12.55
C LEU A 135 -27.35 4.14 13.37
N LYS A 136 -26.41 4.13 14.31
CA LYS A 136 -26.13 3.00 15.19
C LYS A 136 -25.64 3.52 16.53
N SER A 137 -26.24 3.06 17.61
CA SER A 137 -25.90 3.44 18.98
C SER A 137 -25.29 2.22 19.69
N LYS A 138 -24.14 2.38 20.36
CA LYS A 138 -23.55 1.38 21.27
C LYS A 138 -23.43 1.96 22.67
N LYS A 139 -22.94 1.18 23.64
CA LYS A 139 -22.85 1.59 25.05
C LYS A 139 -22.06 2.89 25.29
N GLN A 140 -20.92 3.07 24.62
CA GLN A 140 -20.00 4.20 24.87
C GLN A 140 -19.86 5.16 23.68
N TYR A 141 -20.27 4.76 22.50
CA TYR A 141 -20.17 5.54 21.27
C TYR A 141 -21.18 5.05 20.24
N GLY A 142 -21.47 5.88 19.25
CA GLY A 142 -22.32 5.55 18.12
C GLY A 142 -21.73 6.02 16.79
N TYR A 143 -22.48 5.76 15.73
CA TYR A 143 -22.21 6.23 14.38
C TYR A 143 -23.40 7.05 13.93
N GLY A 144 -23.12 8.21 13.35
CA GLY A 144 -24.12 9.11 12.80
C GLY A 144 -23.81 9.48 11.37
N LYS A 145 -24.76 10.16 10.75
CA LYS A 145 -24.52 10.96 9.54
C LYS A 145 -24.89 12.41 9.83
N MET A 146 -24.18 13.33 9.21
CA MET A 146 -24.53 14.74 9.29
C MET A 146 -25.93 14.95 8.68
N HIS A 147 -26.83 15.55 9.45
CA HIS A 147 -28.16 15.94 9.00
C HIS A 147 -28.17 17.40 8.56
N THR A 148 -27.65 18.27 9.43
CA THR A 148 -27.53 19.72 9.22
C THR A 148 -26.20 20.20 9.78
N LEU A 149 -25.52 21.09 9.06
CA LEU A 149 -24.38 21.85 9.56
C LEU A 149 -24.89 23.16 10.16
N GLN A 150 -24.75 23.35 11.47
CA GLN A 150 -25.20 24.58 12.15
C GLN A 150 -24.09 25.63 12.16
N THR A 151 -22.87 25.22 12.50
CA THR A 151 -21.69 26.09 12.49
C THR A 151 -20.58 25.38 11.72
N ALA A 152 -20.13 25.98 10.63
CA ALA A 152 -19.03 25.47 9.80
C ALA A 152 -17.66 25.79 10.43
N SER A 153 -16.68 24.90 10.21
CA SER A 153 -15.28 25.16 10.52
C SER A 153 -14.73 26.23 9.58
N GLU A 154 -13.84 27.11 10.06
CA GLU A 154 -13.14 28.09 9.23
C GLU A 154 -12.28 27.43 8.13
N HIS A 155 -11.93 26.16 8.33
CA HIS A 155 -11.14 25.36 7.39
C HIS A 155 -11.99 24.50 6.46
N ARG A 156 -13.32 24.56 6.53
CA ARG A 156 -14.19 23.84 5.60
C ARG A 156 -14.05 24.46 4.20
N VAL A 157 -13.86 23.60 3.21
CA VAL A 157 -13.86 23.97 1.79
C VAL A 157 -14.83 23.07 1.02
N GLU A 158 -15.27 23.53 -0.14
CA GLU A 158 -16.11 22.71 -1.02
C GLU A 158 -15.23 21.65 -1.71
N PRO A 159 -15.55 20.35 -1.57
CA PRO A 159 -14.77 19.29 -2.23
C PRO A 159 -14.93 19.37 -3.76
N PRO A 160 -13.85 19.45 -4.53
CA PRO A 160 -13.94 19.63 -5.98
C PRO A 160 -14.38 18.38 -6.75
N CYS A 161 -14.34 17.19 -6.12
CA CYS A 161 -14.69 15.93 -6.78
C CYS A 161 -16.21 15.71 -6.80
N PRO A 162 -16.84 15.50 -7.98
CA PRO A 162 -18.29 15.38 -8.10
C PRO A 162 -18.88 14.13 -7.44
N ILE A 163 -18.05 13.12 -7.16
CA ILE A 163 -18.45 11.87 -6.51
C ILE A 163 -17.93 11.74 -5.07
N TYR A 164 -17.43 12.83 -4.48
CA TYR A 164 -16.75 12.83 -3.19
C TYR A 164 -17.55 12.16 -2.06
N GLU A 165 -18.84 12.51 -1.93
CA GLU A 165 -19.70 12.00 -0.85
C GLU A 165 -20.01 10.49 -0.98
N LYS A 166 -19.90 9.94 -2.20
CA LYS A 166 -20.27 8.57 -2.53
C LYS A 166 -19.05 7.64 -2.55
N CYS A 167 -17.93 8.14 -3.06
CA CYS A 167 -16.70 7.39 -3.26
C CYS A 167 -15.98 7.08 -1.93
N GLY A 168 -15.49 5.85 -1.76
CA GLY A 168 -14.71 5.46 -0.58
C GLY A 168 -13.24 5.92 -0.59
N GLY A 169 -12.78 6.52 -1.69
CA GLY A 169 -11.35 6.79 -1.93
C GLY A 169 -10.75 7.96 -1.13
N CYS A 170 -11.48 9.08 -1.01
CA CYS A 170 -11.00 10.30 -0.34
C CYS A 170 -11.83 10.60 0.90
N GLN A 171 -11.21 11.09 1.97
CA GLN A 171 -11.90 11.35 3.24
C GLN A 171 -11.81 12.82 3.66
N LEU A 172 -10.91 13.63 3.10
CA LEU A 172 -10.62 14.97 3.61
C LEU A 172 -10.74 16.11 2.59
N GLN A 173 -11.31 15.90 1.39
CA GLN A 173 -11.41 16.98 0.38
C GLN A 173 -12.22 18.21 0.83
N HIS A 174 -13.07 18.07 1.86
CA HIS A 174 -13.84 19.16 2.45
C HIS A 174 -13.06 19.94 3.52
N TYR A 175 -11.80 19.56 3.78
CA TYR A 175 -10.92 20.19 4.76
C TYR A 175 -9.77 20.90 4.02
N SER A 176 -9.51 22.17 4.35
CA SER A 176 -8.43 22.93 3.70
C SER A 176 -7.11 22.19 3.80
N TYR A 177 -6.28 22.29 2.76
CA TYR A 177 -5.08 21.46 2.68
C TYR A 177 -4.09 21.72 3.82
N GLU A 178 -3.93 22.99 4.21
CA GLU A 178 -3.13 23.36 5.38
C GLU A 178 -3.62 22.67 6.66
N ALA A 179 -4.93 22.68 6.89
CA ALA A 179 -5.51 22.05 8.07
C ALA A 179 -5.41 20.52 8.02
N GLN A 180 -5.41 19.90 6.83
CA GLN A 180 -5.07 18.47 6.67
C GLN A 180 -3.65 18.19 7.17
N LEU A 181 -2.66 19.01 6.80
CA LEU A 181 -1.26 18.84 7.21
C LEU A 181 -1.08 19.01 8.73
N GLN A 182 -1.73 20.03 9.31
CA GLN A 182 -1.74 20.26 10.75
C GLN A 182 -2.37 19.08 11.50
N TRP A 183 -3.52 18.60 11.01
CA TRP A 183 -4.20 17.45 11.60
C TRP A 183 -3.36 16.17 11.52
N LYS A 184 -2.71 15.89 10.38
CA LYS A 184 -1.82 14.72 10.22
C LYS A 184 -0.66 14.76 11.22
N ARG A 185 -0.06 15.94 11.43
CA ARG A 185 0.97 16.14 12.45
C ARG A 185 0.42 15.84 13.85
N GLN A 186 -0.74 16.41 14.19
CA GLN A 186 -1.36 16.19 15.50
C GLN A 186 -1.72 14.71 15.71
N HIS A 187 -2.14 14.01 14.66
CA HIS A 187 -2.44 12.58 14.72
C HIS A 187 -1.20 11.74 15.08
N VAL A 188 -0.03 12.11 14.54
CA VAL A 188 1.25 11.49 14.91
C VAL A 188 1.59 11.78 16.37
N ILE A 189 1.52 13.05 16.79
CA ILE A 189 1.77 13.47 18.17
C ILE A 189 0.88 12.71 19.17
N ASP A 190 -0.43 12.66 18.89
CA ASP A 190 -1.40 11.95 19.71
C ASP A 190 -1.08 10.45 19.83
N SER A 191 -0.58 9.83 18.75
CA SER A 191 -0.19 8.42 18.75
C SER A 191 1.07 8.17 19.58
N LEU A 192 2.11 8.99 19.38
CA LEU A 192 3.37 8.88 20.14
C LEU A 192 3.15 9.10 21.64
N THR A 193 2.33 10.10 22.02
CA THR A 193 2.04 10.41 23.42
C THR A 193 1.12 9.38 24.08
N ARG A 194 0.03 8.97 23.42
CA ARG A 194 -0.97 8.09 24.03
C ARG A 194 -0.56 6.62 24.02
N ILE A 195 -0.01 6.14 22.91
CA ILE A 195 0.35 4.73 22.70
C ILE A 195 1.81 4.51 23.04
N GLY A 196 2.71 5.30 22.47
CA GLY A 196 4.16 5.16 22.68
C GLY A 196 4.64 5.67 24.04
N LYS A 197 3.80 6.44 24.76
CA LYS A 197 4.15 7.10 26.03
C LYS A 197 5.40 7.98 25.92
N LEU A 198 5.67 8.50 24.73
CA LEU A 198 6.83 9.36 24.46
C LEU A 198 6.51 10.81 24.78
N LYS A 199 7.49 11.53 25.34
CA LYS A 199 7.40 12.96 25.59
C LYS A 199 7.69 13.72 24.30
N VAL A 200 6.71 14.44 23.77
CA VAL A 200 6.86 15.24 22.54
C VAL A 200 7.14 16.69 22.91
N LYS A 201 8.15 17.30 22.27
CA LYS A 201 8.54 18.68 22.51
C LYS A 201 7.40 19.66 22.25
N GLY A 202 7.11 20.52 23.23
CA GLY A 202 6.08 21.56 23.14
C GLY A 202 4.65 21.08 23.42
N GLU A 203 4.45 19.79 23.70
CA GLU A 203 3.15 19.24 24.09
C GLU A 203 3.09 19.09 25.62
N PRO A 204 1.98 19.48 26.26
CA PRO A 204 1.82 19.26 27.69
C PRO A 204 1.83 17.75 27.98
N ALA A 205 2.52 17.35 29.06
CA ALA A 205 2.46 15.98 29.55
C ALA A 205 0.99 15.66 29.89
N ARG A 206 0.30 14.93 29.01
CA ARG A 206 -1.09 14.54 29.25
C ARG A 206 -1.12 13.50 30.36
N VAL A 207 -1.40 13.96 31.58
CA VAL A 207 -1.81 13.09 32.68
C VAL A 207 -3.11 12.43 32.24
N SER A 208 -3.06 11.13 31.93
CA SER A 208 -4.27 10.36 31.69
C SER A 208 -5.10 10.36 32.97
N GLY A 209 -6.34 10.82 32.89
CA GLY A 209 -7.24 10.93 34.03
C GLY A 209 -7.46 9.61 34.75
N SER A 210 -6.84 9.49 35.91
CA SER A 210 -7.50 9.26 37.19
C SER A 210 -6.62 9.95 38.24
N GLU A 211 -7.16 10.97 38.90
CA GLU A 211 -6.61 11.39 40.19
C GLU A 211 -6.55 10.14 41.08
N GLN A 212 -5.44 9.96 41.80
CA GLN A 212 -5.07 8.81 42.65
C GLN A 212 -4.24 7.72 41.94
N GLU A 213 -2.94 7.97 41.85
CA GLU A 213 -1.92 7.20 42.59
C GLU A 213 -0.54 7.82 42.29
N ALA A 214 -0.22 8.89 43.00
CA ALA A 214 1.17 9.32 43.17
C ALA A 214 1.83 8.33 44.14
N VAL A 215 2.27 7.18 43.62
CA VAL A 215 3.26 6.38 44.34
C VAL A 215 4.61 7.04 44.08
N ALA A 216 5.04 7.82 45.07
CA ALA A 216 6.38 8.34 45.18
C ALA A 216 7.38 7.18 45.17
N GLY A 217 8.22 7.13 44.15
CA GLY A 217 9.21 6.07 43.95
C GLY A 217 10.03 6.29 42.68
N GLU A 218 10.98 7.23 42.77
CA GLU A 218 12.29 7.18 42.10
C GLU A 218 12.35 6.88 40.58
N ARG A 219 12.45 7.96 39.79
CA ARG A 219 13.63 8.32 38.95
C ARG A 219 13.22 9.45 38.01
N GLU A 220 13.60 10.68 38.35
CA GLU A 220 13.81 11.75 37.37
C GLU A 220 14.97 11.32 36.46
N SER A 221 14.69 10.40 35.54
CA SER A 221 15.52 10.29 34.34
C SER A 221 15.22 11.53 33.50
N GLU A 222 16.24 12.22 33.03
CA GLU A 222 16.13 13.25 31.98
C GLU A 222 15.46 12.62 30.76
N GLN A 223 14.12 12.56 30.74
CA GLN A 223 13.38 11.99 29.62
C GLN A 223 13.59 12.91 28.42
N HIS A 224 14.26 12.39 27.38
CA HIS A 224 14.46 13.12 26.14
C HIS A 224 13.12 13.47 25.51
N GLU A 225 13.07 14.62 24.85
CA GLU A 225 11.89 15.06 24.11
C GLU A 225 12.04 14.71 22.63
N VAL A 226 10.99 14.09 22.08
CA VAL A 226 10.89 13.78 20.64
C VAL A 226 10.45 15.04 19.90
N VAL A 227 11.18 15.40 18.84
CA VAL A 227 10.77 16.48 17.94
C VAL A 227 9.85 15.92 16.86
N VAL A 228 8.60 16.42 16.78
CA VAL A 228 7.70 16.12 15.66
C VAL A 228 7.61 17.32 14.74
N HIS A 229 8.17 17.18 13.54
CA HIS A 229 8.22 18.24 12.52
C HIS A 229 6.84 18.53 11.91
N PRO A 230 6.66 19.68 11.25
CA PRO A 230 5.54 19.92 10.35
C PRO A 230 5.40 18.79 9.32
N THR A 231 4.16 18.40 9.01
CA THR A 231 3.90 17.44 7.93
C THR A 231 4.37 18.03 6.61
N ILE A 232 5.25 17.32 5.89
CA ILE A 232 5.67 17.75 4.56
C ILE A 232 4.53 17.47 3.59
N GLY A 233 3.95 18.52 3.01
CA GLY A 233 2.86 18.46 2.04
C GLY A 233 3.32 18.50 0.58
N MET A 234 2.36 18.38 -0.34
CA MET A 234 2.53 18.60 -1.78
C MET A 234 2.20 20.05 -2.14
N SER A 235 2.89 20.63 -3.12
CA SER A 235 2.48 21.93 -3.67
C SER A 235 1.16 21.81 -4.44
N GLU A 236 1.00 20.73 -5.19
CA GLU A 236 -0.22 20.41 -5.96
C GLU A 236 -0.79 19.07 -5.45
N PRO A 237 -1.71 19.06 -4.48
CA PRO A 237 -2.18 17.85 -3.81
C PRO A 237 -3.22 17.05 -4.63
N TRP A 238 -2.99 16.96 -5.95
CA TRP A 238 -3.89 16.38 -6.95
C TRP A 238 -3.10 15.60 -8.01
N TYR A 239 -3.78 14.69 -8.73
CA TYR A 239 -3.23 13.89 -9.82
C TYR A 239 -1.89 13.22 -9.49
N TYR A 240 -1.73 12.72 -8.26
CA TYR A 240 -0.45 12.20 -7.78
C TYR A 240 -0.34 10.67 -7.94
N ARG A 241 -1.47 9.93 -7.92
CA ARG A 241 -1.46 8.47 -7.99
C ARG A 241 -1.08 7.95 -9.37
N ASN A 242 0.05 7.26 -9.44
CA ASN A 242 0.55 6.61 -10.64
C ASN A 242 -0.10 5.24 -10.94
N LYS A 243 -0.90 4.70 -10.01
CA LYS A 243 -1.56 3.40 -10.11
C LYS A 243 -3.03 3.48 -9.73
N ALA A 244 -3.88 2.83 -10.53
CA ALA A 244 -5.28 2.56 -10.23
C ALA A 244 -5.54 1.07 -10.22
N ALA A 245 -6.38 0.58 -9.32
CA ALA A 245 -6.97 -0.75 -9.41
C ALA A 245 -8.48 -0.60 -9.20
N LEU A 246 -9.24 -0.77 -10.27
CA LEU A 246 -10.63 -0.32 -10.38
C LEU A 246 -11.52 -1.54 -10.66
N PRO A 247 -12.44 -1.90 -9.75
CA PRO A 247 -13.45 -2.92 -10.04
C PRO A 247 -14.33 -2.53 -11.23
N ILE A 248 -14.74 -3.55 -11.99
CA ILE A 248 -15.70 -3.46 -13.08
C ILE A 248 -16.92 -4.28 -12.70
N GLY A 249 -18.10 -3.70 -12.89
CA GLY A 249 -19.39 -4.32 -12.54
C GLY A 249 -20.49 -3.94 -13.52
N ALA A 250 -21.72 -4.31 -13.16
CA ALA A 250 -22.92 -3.85 -13.82
C ALA A 250 -23.74 -2.95 -12.87
N ALA A 251 -24.33 -1.90 -13.42
CA ALA A 251 -25.38 -1.13 -12.75
C ALA A 251 -26.71 -1.90 -12.76
N GLU A 252 -27.71 -1.40 -12.03
CA GLU A 252 -29.04 -2.03 -11.93
C GLU A 252 -29.75 -2.16 -13.30
N ASP A 253 -29.46 -1.26 -14.24
CA ASP A 253 -29.98 -1.28 -15.62
C ASP A 253 -29.16 -2.18 -16.56
N GLY A 254 -28.15 -2.89 -16.04
CA GLY A 254 -27.25 -3.74 -16.80
C GLY A 254 -26.10 -3.03 -17.49
N GLN A 255 -25.97 -1.70 -17.35
CA GLN A 255 -24.86 -0.96 -17.94
C GLN A 255 -23.53 -1.33 -17.25
N LEU A 256 -22.48 -1.59 -18.04
CA LEU A 256 -21.13 -1.80 -17.51
C LEU A 256 -20.60 -0.51 -16.88
N ILE A 257 -20.23 -0.59 -15.62
CA ILE A 257 -19.68 0.49 -14.80
C ILE A 257 -18.29 0.13 -14.27
N GLY A 258 -17.49 1.15 -13.96
CA GLY A 258 -16.16 0.96 -13.40
C GLY A 258 -15.73 2.16 -12.57
N GLY A 259 -15.08 1.90 -11.45
CA GLY A 259 -14.68 2.97 -10.55
C GLY A 259 -14.19 2.48 -9.21
N PHE A 260 -14.68 3.10 -8.13
CA PHE A 260 -14.30 2.74 -6.76
C PHE A 260 -15.50 2.25 -5.96
N TYR A 261 -15.24 1.41 -4.97
CA TYR A 261 -16.27 1.04 -4.02
C TYR A 261 -16.70 2.22 -3.13
N ALA A 262 -18.00 2.29 -2.83
CA ALA A 262 -18.52 3.18 -1.81
C ALA A 262 -18.04 2.76 -0.41
N LYS A 263 -17.85 3.74 0.48
CA LYS A 263 -17.29 3.52 1.82
C LYS A 263 -18.04 2.41 2.58
N GLY A 264 -17.30 1.38 3.01
CA GLY A 264 -17.84 0.27 3.80
C GLY A 264 -18.75 -0.69 3.03
N SER A 265 -18.65 -0.76 1.70
CA SER A 265 -19.44 -1.65 0.85
C SER A 265 -18.63 -2.14 -0.36
N HIS A 266 -19.18 -3.08 -1.13
CA HIS A 266 -18.68 -3.46 -2.45
C HIS A 266 -19.54 -2.87 -3.59
N ARG A 267 -20.34 -1.83 -3.29
CA ARG A 267 -21.11 -1.12 -4.33
C ARG A 267 -20.17 -0.21 -5.13
N ILE A 268 -20.06 -0.44 -6.42
CA ILE A 268 -19.23 0.35 -7.32
C ILE A 268 -19.89 1.71 -7.57
N ILE A 269 -19.11 2.78 -7.41
CA ILE A 269 -19.43 4.13 -7.84
C ILE A 269 -18.74 4.33 -9.19
N ASP A 270 -19.54 4.35 -10.27
CA ASP A 270 -19.03 4.64 -11.60
C ASP A 270 -18.37 6.02 -11.63
N MET A 271 -17.28 6.13 -12.37
CA MET A 271 -16.54 7.37 -12.52
C MET A 271 -15.98 7.53 -13.92
N ASP A 272 -15.78 8.79 -14.28
CA ASP A 272 -15.05 9.18 -15.49
C ASP A 272 -13.73 9.89 -15.16
N VAL A 273 -13.67 10.57 -14.00
CA VAL A 273 -12.48 11.32 -13.57
C VAL A 273 -12.22 11.11 -12.09
N CYS A 274 -10.95 10.93 -11.71
CA CYS A 274 -10.50 10.92 -10.32
C CYS A 274 -9.37 11.94 -10.11
N LEU A 275 -9.67 13.01 -9.35
CA LEU A 275 -8.76 14.14 -9.14
C LEU A 275 -7.43 13.79 -8.43
N ILE A 276 -7.29 12.60 -7.84
CA ILE A 276 -6.05 12.18 -7.19
C ILE A 276 -5.22 11.20 -8.02
N GLN A 277 -5.69 10.78 -9.19
CA GLN A 277 -5.00 9.85 -10.08
C GLN A 277 -4.40 10.57 -11.28
N LYS A 278 -3.31 10.04 -11.85
CA LYS A 278 -2.80 10.53 -13.13
C LYS A 278 -3.86 10.31 -14.22
N ARG A 279 -4.06 11.31 -15.09
CA ARG A 279 -5.08 11.29 -16.16
C ARG A 279 -5.07 10.02 -17.03
N PRO A 280 -3.91 9.45 -17.42
CA PRO A 280 -3.91 8.21 -18.19
C PRO A 280 -4.63 7.06 -17.49
N ASN A 281 -4.73 7.05 -16.15
CA ASN A 281 -5.48 6.03 -15.45
C ASN A 281 -7.00 6.12 -15.71
N ASP A 282 -7.53 7.35 -15.75
CA ASP A 282 -8.94 7.62 -16.05
C ASP A 282 -9.23 7.29 -17.53
N ASP A 283 -8.32 7.70 -18.43
CA ASP A 283 -8.43 7.41 -19.87
C ASP A 283 -8.45 5.90 -20.14
N VAL A 284 -7.56 5.14 -19.49
CA VAL A 284 -7.52 3.67 -19.60
C VAL A 284 -8.84 3.06 -19.13
N LEU A 285 -9.40 3.51 -18.00
CA LEU A 285 -10.68 3.00 -17.52
C LEU A 285 -11.78 3.24 -18.55
N ALA A 286 -11.90 4.46 -19.08
CA ALA A 286 -12.90 4.82 -20.07
C ALA A 286 -12.78 3.94 -21.33
N ILE A 287 -11.57 3.81 -21.87
CA ILE A 287 -11.26 2.96 -23.03
C ILE A 287 -11.60 1.50 -22.75
N VAL A 288 -11.25 0.97 -21.57
CA VAL A 288 -11.58 -0.42 -21.23
C VAL A 288 -13.09 -0.63 -21.08
N LYS A 289 -13.84 0.32 -20.50
CA LYS A 289 -15.32 0.26 -20.45
C LYS A 289 -15.90 0.19 -21.86
N GLU A 290 -15.40 0.99 -22.80
CA GLU A 290 -15.84 0.98 -24.21
C GLU A 290 -15.52 -0.35 -24.89
N ILE A 291 -14.26 -0.80 -24.82
CA ILE A 291 -13.84 -2.05 -25.46
C ILE A 291 -14.64 -3.24 -24.89
N ALA A 292 -14.86 -3.29 -23.57
CA ALA A 292 -15.65 -4.35 -22.95
C ALA A 292 -17.09 -4.38 -23.51
N ARG A 293 -17.72 -3.23 -23.71
CA ARG A 293 -19.07 -3.13 -24.32
C ARG A 293 -19.07 -3.57 -25.79
N GLU A 294 -18.11 -3.09 -26.59
CA GLU A 294 -17.97 -3.48 -28.00
C GLU A 294 -17.72 -4.99 -28.16
N LEU A 295 -16.89 -5.54 -27.28
CA LEU A 295 -16.53 -6.94 -27.30
C LEU A 295 -17.56 -7.86 -26.63
N ARG A 296 -18.58 -7.29 -25.97
CA ARG A 296 -19.60 -7.97 -25.17
C ARG A 296 -18.98 -8.83 -24.05
N ILE A 297 -18.01 -8.26 -23.35
CA ILE A 297 -17.37 -8.89 -22.20
C ILE A 297 -18.20 -8.62 -20.96
N GLU A 298 -18.63 -9.69 -20.30
CA GLU A 298 -19.42 -9.59 -19.07
C GLU A 298 -18.54 -9.13 -17.89
N PRO A 299 -19.00 -8.15 -17.11
CA PRO A 299 -18.36 -7.81 -15.84
C PRO A 299 -18.52 -8.96 -14.85
N TYR A 300 -17.63 -9.04 -13.86
CA TYR A 300 -17.74 -10.02 -12.79
C TYR A 300 -18.82 -9.63 -11.79
N ASP A 301 -19.63 -10.61 -11.40
CA ASP A 301 -20.66 -10.48 -10.39
C ASP A 301 -20.25 -11.27 -9.14
N GLU A 302 -20.07 -10.56 -8.02
CA GLU A 302 -19.59 -11.15 -6.77
C GLU A 302 -20.60 -12.08 -6.10
N GLU A 303 -21.90 -11.86 -6.30
CA GLU A 303 -22.97 -12.64 -5.66
C GLU A 303 -23.12 -14.03 -6.30
N SER A 304 -23.09 -14.06 -7.63
CA SER A 304 -23.15 -15.28 -8.45
C SER A 304 -21.79 -15.92 -8.69
N ALA A 305 -20.70 -15.22 -8.37
CA ALA A 305 -19.31 -15.58 -8.69
C ALA A 305 -19.09 -15.89 -10.19
N SER A 306 -19.79 -15.16 -11.06
CA SER A 306 -19.83 -15.38 -12.51
C SER A 306 -19.38 -14.14 -13.29
N GLY A 307 -19.33 -14.22 -14.61
CA GLY A 307 -18.80 -13.17 -15.49
C GLY A 307 -17.28 -13.23 -15.68
N VAL A 308 -16.74 -12.27 -16.43
CA VAL A 308 -15.36 -12.32 -16.95
C VAL A 308 -14.47 -11.26 -16.30
N LEU A 309 -14.73 -9.98 -16.55
CA LEU A 309 -13.82 -8.88 -16.19
C LEU A 309 -14.07 -8.42 -14.75
N ARG A 310 -13.10 -8.65 -13.86
CA ARG A 310 -13.21 -8.29 -12.44
C ARG A 310 -12.74 -6.88 -12.17
N HIS A 311 -11.53 -6.58 -12.65
CA HIS A 311 -10.86 -5.31 -12.39
C HIS A 311 -10.03 -4.91 -13.60
N VAL A 312 -9.79 -3.61 -13.69
CA VAL A 312 -8.74 -3.02 -14.52
C VAL A 312 -7.72 -2.40 -13.57
N MET A 313 -6.46 -2.79 -13.69
CA MET A 313 -5.38 -2.08 -13.05
C MET A 313 -4.55 -1.35 -14.11
N THR A 314 -4.13 -0.14 -13.80
CA THR A 314 -3.26 0.68 -14.65
C THR A 314 -2.09 1.18 -13.82
N ARG A 315 -0.92 1.28 -14.45
CA ARG A 315 0.27 1.94 -13.92
C ARG A 315 0.82 2.91 -14.96
N VAL A 316 1.33 4.04 -14.47
CA VAL A 316 1.93 5.10 -15.28
C VAL A 316 3.30 5.40 -14.70
N GLY A 317 4.36 5.32 -15.51
CA GLY A 317 5.65 5.92 -15.14
C GLY A 317 5.50 7.44 -15.19
N VAL A 318 5.60 8.12 -14.05
CA VAL A 318 5.31 9.56 -13.97
C VAL A 318 6.33 10.38 -14.75
N VAL A 319 7.60 9.98 -14.73
CA VAL A 319 8.67 10.67 -15.47
C VAL A 319 8.71 10.23 -16.93
N THR A 320 8.56 8.91 -17.17
CA THR A 320 8.73 8.32 -18.50
C THR A 320 7.48 8.41 -19.38
N GLY A 321 6.29 8.56 -18.77
CA GLY A 321 4.99 8.49 -19.44
C GLY A 321 4.53 7.07 -19.80
N GLU A 322 5.31 6.03 -19.48
CA GLU A 322 4.98 4.66 -19.89
C GLU A 322 3.71 4.13 -19.20
N VAL A 323 2.80 3.55 -19.98
CA VAL A 323 1.53 3.00 -19.46
C VAL A 323 1.54 1.47 -19.49
N MET A 324 1.12 0.85 -18.39
CA MET A 324 0.80 -0.57 -18.29
C MET A 324 -0.68 -0.74 -17.99
N VAL A 325 -1.36 -1.60 -18.75
CA VAL A 325 -2.73 -2.03 -18.48
C VAL A 325 -2.73 -3.49 -18.06
N VAL A 326 -3.43 -3.79 -16.98
CA VAL A 326 -3.64 -5.14 -16.48
C VAL A 326 -5.13 -5.43 -16.44
N LEU A 327 -5.55 -6.42 -17.23
CA LEU A 327 -6.91 -6.93 -17.23
C LEU A 327 -6.98 -8.10 -16.25
N ILE A 328 -7.80 -8.00 -15.21
CA ILE A 328 -7.96 -9.04 -14.20
C ILE A 328 -9.29 -9.75 -14.45
N THR A 329 -9.26 -11.05 -14.73
CA THR A 329 -10.45 -11.82 -15.08
C THR A 329 -10.70 -13.02 -14.18
N ASN A 330 -11.97 -13.42 -14.07
CA ASN A 330 -12.41 -14.67 -13.45
C ASN A 330 -12.09 -15.90 -14.32
N THR A 331 -11.96 -15.70 -15.64
CA THR A 331 -11.68 -16.77 -16.61
C THR A 331 -10.18 -16.99 -16.78
N SER A 332 -9.79 -18.25 -17.04
CA SER A 332 -8.37 -18.64 -17.25
C SER A 332 -7.77 -18.16 -18.56
N ARG A 333 -8.61 -17.76 -19.52
CA ARG A 333 -8.25 -17.11 -20.77
C ARG A 333 -9.03 -15.80 -20.89
N LEU A 334 -8.44 -14.81 -21.54
CA LEU A 334 -9.14 -13.58 -21.89
C LEU A 334 -9.97 -13.83 -23.18
N PRO A 335 -11.31 -13.79 -23.14
CA PRO A 335 -12.11 -13.89 -24.36
C PRO A 335 -11.78 -12.74 -25.30
N ARG A 336 -11.72 -13.01 -26.61
CA ARG A 336 -11.43 -11.98 -27.64
C ARG A 336 -10.10 -11.26 -27.42
N GLN A 337 -9.10 -12.00 -26.94
CA GLN A 337 -7.77 -11.49 -26.57
C GLN A 337 -7.09 -10.69 -27.68
N ALA A 338 -7.17 -11.14 -28.93
CA ALA A 338 -6.54 -10.44 -30.07
C ALA A 338 -7.15 -9.05 -30.26
N GLU A 339 -8.48 -8.94 -30.24
CA GLU A 339 -9.17 -7.65 -30.31
C GLU A 339 -8.85 -6.73 -29.12
N TRP A 340 -8.76 -7.26 -27.90
CA TRP A 340 -8.32 -6.47 -26.73
C TRP A 340 -6.94 -5.85 -26.97
N ILE A 341 -5.96 -6.65 -27.41
CA ILE A 341 -4.60 -6.18 -27.68
C ILE A 341 -4.60 -5.11 -28.76
N GLU A 342 -5.29 -5.34 -29.88
CA GLU A 342 -5.36 -4.39 -30.99
C GLU A 342 -5.98 -3.05 -30.55
N GLN A 343 -7.13 -3.11 -29.88
CA GLN A 343 -7.88 -1.92 -29.51
C GLN A 343 -7.16 -1.08 -28.44
N LEU A 344 -6.58 -1.72 -27.42
CA LEU A 344 -5.83 -1.02 -26.37
C LEU A 344 -4.61 -0.30 -26.96
N ARG A 345 -3.85 -0.97 -27.84
CA ARG A 345 -2.69 -0.37 -28.52
C ARG A 345 -3.07 0.81 -29.41
N LYS A 346 -4.24 0.75 -30.05
CA LYS A 346 -4.72 1.82 -30.92
C LYS A 346 -5.19 3.04 -30.15
N ARG A 347 -5.80 2.85 -28.97
CA ARG A 347 -6.50 3.90 -28.23
C ARG A 347 -5.69 4.51 -27.08
N ILE A 348 -4.70 3.80 -26.54
CA ILE A 348 -3.92 4.26 -25.38
C ILE A 348 -2.53 4.77 -25.83
N PRO A 349 -2.25 6.07 -25.69
CA PRO A 349 -0.92 6.62 -25.91
C PRO A 349 0.11 6.01 -24.95
N ASP A 350 1.36 5.88 -25.42
CA ASP A 350 2.51 5.44 -24.60
C ASP A 350 2.33 4.09 -23.89
N LEU A 351 1.40 3.26 -24.36
CA LEU A 351 1.20 1.90 -23.89
C LEU A 351 2.43 1.04 -24.16
N LYS A 352 3.02 0.49 -23.11
CA LYS A 352 4.19 -0.40 -23.18
C LYS A 352 3.89 -1.83 -22.78
N SER A 353 2.81 -2.07 -22.05
CA SER A 353 2.50 -3.39 -21.50
C SER A 353 1.00 -3.62 -21.38
N ILE A 354 0.55 -4.76 -21.91
CA ILE A 354 -0.78 -5.33 -21.65
C ILE A 354 -0.58 -6.65 -20.94
N VAL A 355 -1.12 -6.76 -19.74
CA VAL A 355 -0.98 -7.93 -18.87
C VAL A 355 -2.36 -8.51 -18.59
N HIS A 356 -2.44 -9.84 -18.57
CA HIS A 356 -3.60 -10.57 -18.11
C HIS A 356 -3.29 -11.23 -16.77
N ASN A 357 -4.14 -10.98 -15.78
CA ASN A 357 -4.10 -11.73 -14.53
C ASN A 357 -5.39 -12.53 -14.34
N VAL A 358 -5.24 -13.79 -13.93
CA VAL A 358 -6.37 -14.69 -13.67
C VAL A 358 -6.60 -14.75 -12.17
N ASN A 359 -7.77 -14.27 -11.75
CA ASN A 359 -8.29 -14.43 -10.40
C ASN A 359 -9.66 -15.11 -10.45
N ASN A 360 -9.69 -16.43 -10.30
CA ASN A 360 -10.89 -17.26 -10.31
C ASN A 360 -11.40 -17.62 -8.91
N LYS A 361 -10.91 -16.93 -7.86
CA LYS A 361 -11.28 -17.21 -6.46
C LYS A 361 -12.30 -16.19 -5.96
N VAL A 362 -13.22 -16.63 -5.10
CA VAL A 362 -14.08 -15.72 -4.33
C VAL A 362 -13.23 -15.16 -3.18
N THR A 363 -12.70 -13.95 -3.37
CA THR A 363 -11.76 -13.29 -2.46
C THR A 363 -11.74 -11.78 -2.72
N ASN A 364 -11.32 -11.02 -1.70
CA ASN A 364 -11.09 -9.58 -1.79
C ASN A 364 -9.71 -9.23 -2.38
N ALA A 365 -8.83 -10.22 -2.56
CA ALA A 365 -7.57 -10.00 -3.27
C ALA A 365 -7.86 -9.67 -4.73
N ILE A 366 -7.27 -8.59 -5.25
CA ILE A 366 -7.45 -8.17 -6.65
C ILE A 366 -6.75 -9.17 -7.58
N PHE A 367 -5.47 -9.43 -7.34
CA PHE A 367 -4.68 -10.37 -8.13
C PHE A 367 -4.95 -11.81 -7.73
N GLY A 368 -5.04 -12.69 -8.74
CA GLY A 368 -4.94 -14.13 -8.56
C GLY A 368 -3.51 -14.64 -8.80
N GLU A 369 -3.35 -15.93 -9.00
CA GLU A 369 -2.03 -16.58 -8.98
C GLU A 369 -1.28 -16.47 -10.31
N ARG A 370 -2.00 -16.45 -11.44
CA ARG A 370 -1.38 -16.44 -12.77
C ARG A 370 -1.38 -15.04 -13.38
N THR A 371 -0.21 -14.58 -13.81
CA THR A 371 -0.01 -13.32 -14.54
C THR A 371 0.75 -13.62 -15.82
N GLU A 372 0.29 -13.09 -16.95
CA GLU A 372 0.88 -13.29 -18.28
C GLU A 372 0.92 -11.97 -19.05
N VAL A 373 2.03 -11.68 -19.71
CA VAL A 373 2.11 -10.54 -20.64
C VAL A 373 1.46 -10.94 -21.95
N LEU A 374 0.42 -10.21 -22.32
CA LEU A 374 -0.27 -10.39 -23.60
C LEU A 374 0.43 -9.65 -24.74
N TRP A 375 1.02 -8.49 -24.44
CA TRP A 375 1.72 -7.67 -25.41
C TRP A 375 2.70 -6.70 -24.73
N GLY A 376 3.83 -6.45 -25.38
CA GLY A 376 4.80 -5.46 -24.95
C GLY A 376 5.79 -6.01 -23.91
N SER A 377 6.08 -5.22 -22.90
CA SER A 377 7.09 -5.51 -21.86
C SER A 377 6.46 -6.12 -20.61
N GLU A 378 7.24 -6.91 -19.86
CA GLU A 378 6.87 -7.39 -18.51
C GLU A 378 6.85 -6.27 -17.45
N VAL A 379 7.55 -5.19 -17.73
CA VAL A 379 7.72 -4.03 -16.84
C VAL A 379 7.50 -2.72 -17.59
N ILE A 380 7.09 -1.69 -16.87
CA ILE A 380 7.29 -0.29 -17.28
C ILE A 380 8.42 0.32 -16.46
N TYR A 381 8.99 1.40 -16.96
CA TYR A 381 10.02 2.16 -16.26
C TYR A 381 9.46 3.44 -15.67
N ASP A 382 9.94 3.81 -14.49
CA ASP A 382 9.78 5.15 -13.92
C ASP A 382 11.08 5.59 -13.27
N GLU A 383 11.16 6.86 -12.87
CA GLU A 383 12.34 7.41 -12.22
C GLU A 383 11.98 8.09 -10.90
N LEU A 384 12.80 7.86 -9.86
CA LEU A 384 12.74 8.57 -8.59
C LEU A 384 14.13 9.14 -8.33
N ASP A 385 14.24 10.47 -8.27
CA ASP A 385 15.50 11.17 -7.96
C ASP A 385 16.70 10.74 -8.83
N GLY A 386 16.46 10.51 -10.13
CA GLY A 386 17.49 10.08 -11.09
C GLY A 386 17.78 8.58 -11.08
N LEU A 387 17.22 7.81 -10.14
CA LEU A 387 17.27 6.35 -10.15
C LEU A 387 16.11 5.79 -10.97
N ARG A 388 16.41 4.87 -11.87
CA ARG A 388 15.42 4.23 -12.76
C ARG A 388 14.95 2.90 -12.17
N PHE A 389 13.64 2.66 -12.20
CA PHE A 389 13.03 1.46 -11.65
C PHE A 389 12.23 0.72 -12.72
N ALA A 390 12.45 -0.59 -12.84
CA ALA A 390 11.59 -1.50 -13.58
C ALA A 390 10.43 -1.94 -12.67
N ILE A 391 9.20 -1.72 -13.12
CA ILE A 391 7.98 -1.91 -12.35
C ILE A 391 7.12 -2.96 -13.04
N SER A 392 7.03 -4.15 -12.43
CA SER A 392 6.15 -5.23 -12.88
C SER A 392 4.70 -5.01 -12.43
N ALA A 393 3.76 -5.77 -13.00
CA ALA A 393 2.35 -5.67 -12.66
C ALA A 393 2.07 -5.92 -11.15
N ARG A 394 2.75 -6.91 -10.57
CA ARG A 394 2.52 -7.37 -9.19
C ARG A 394 3.40 -6.66 -8.16
N SER A 395 4.49 -6.01 -8.55
CA SER A 395 5.43 -5.41 -7.60
C SER A 395 4.80 -4.30 -6.78
N PHE A 396 5.17 -4.19 -5.51
CA PHE A 396 4.86 -2.98 -4.76
C PHE A 396 5.76 -1.84 -5.24
N TYR A 397 5.13 -0.71 -5.59
CA TYR A 397 5.79 0.54 -5.94
C TYR A 397 4.92 1.66 -5.39
N GLN A 398 5.57 2.68 -4.83
CA GLN A 398 4.84 3.77 -4.19
C GLN A 398 3.98 4.51 -5.21
N VAL A 399 2.75 4.80 -4.82
CA VAL A 399 1.77 5.35 -5.76
C VAL A 399 1.90 6.85 -5.96
N ASN A 400 2.63 7.55 -5.09
CA ASN A 400 2.89 8.98 -5.18
C ASN A 400 4.40 9.24 -5.34
N PRO A 401 4.96 9.20 -6.57
CA PRO A 401 6.39 9.36 -6.81
C PRO A 401 7.00 10.64 -6.22
N GLU A 402 6.29 11.76 -6.25
CA GLU A 402 6.78 13.04 -5.73
C GLU A 402 7.01 12.97 -4.22
N GLN A 403 6.03 12.48 -3.46
CA GLN A 403 6.18 12.31 -2.01
C GLN A 403 7.08 11.13 -1.63
N THR A 404 7.25 10.15 -2.52
CA THR A 404 8.23 9.07 -2.36
C THR A 404 9.64 9.62 -2.33
N VAL A 405 9.99 10.50 -3.28
CA VAL A 405 11.31 11.18 -3.28
C VAL A 405 11.51 11.97 -2.00
N THR A 406 10.49 12.73 -1.55
CA THR A 406 10.54 13.48 -0.28
C THR A 406 10.82 12.57 0.92
N LEU A 407 10.06 11.48 1.05
CA LEU A 407 10.19 10.54 2.16
C LEU A 407 11.56 9.84 2.16
N TYR A 408 12.02 9.38 0.99
CA TYR A 408 13.27 8.63 0.90
C TYR A 408 14.50 9.53 1.07
N ARG A 409 14.47 10.77 0.57
CA ARG A 409 15.50 11.76 0.91
C ARG A 409 15.58 11.99 2.42
N LYS A 410 14.43 12.07 3.10
CA LYS A 410 14.41 12.18 4.57
C LYS A 410 14.97 10.93 5.25
N ALA A 411 14.68 9.73 4.73
CA ALA A 411 15.25 8.49 5.24
C ALA A 411 16.78 8.44 5.09
N VAL A 412 17.31 8.85 3.92
CA VAL A 412 18.77 8.95 3.68
C VAL A 412 19.41 10.02 4.58
N GLU A 413 18.75 11.17 4.74
CA GLU A 413 19.20 12.23 5.66
C GLU A 413 19.32 11.71 7.10
N TYR A 414 18.32 10.98 7.59
CA TYR A 414 18.33 10.38 8.92
C TYR A 414 19.31 9.21 9.06
N ALA A 415 19.58 8.47 7.99
CA ALA A 415 20.63 7.46 7.97
C ALA A 415 22.02 8.09 8.17
N ALA A 416 22.20 9.35 7.73
CA ALA A 416 23.41 10.16 7.90
C ALA A 416 24.68 9.44 7.42
N LEU A 417 24.61 8.91 6.18
CA LEU A 417 25.65 8.12 5.56
C LEU A 417 26.83 9.00 5.10
N THR A 418 28.04 8.48 5.23
CA THR A 418 29.31 9.15 4.88
C THR A 418 30.08 8.40 3.79
N GLY A 419 29.59 7.23 3.34
CA GLY A 419 30.25 6.35 2.39
C GLY A 419 31.01 5.20 3.02
N SER A 420 30.95 5.05 4.35
CA SER A 420 31.68 4.01 5.10
C SER A 420 30.77 2.98 5.74
N GLU A 421 29.48 3.28 5.83
CA GLU A 421 28.50 2.52 6.60
C GLU A 421 27.99 1.29 5.85
N GLN A 422 27.81 0.20 6.60
CA GLN A 422 27.05 -0.97 6.17
C GLN A 422 25.58 -0.79 6.61
N VAL A 423 24.66 -0.83 5.65
CA VAL A 423 23.23 -0.56 5.90
C VAL A 423 22.40 -1.80 5.65
N ILE A 424 21.45 -2.11 6.54
CA ILE A 424 20.40 -3.10 6.28
C ILE A 424 19.12 -2.35 5.93
N ASP A 425 18.46 -2.75 4.84
CA ASP A 425 17.10 -2.37 4.49
C ASP A 425 16.17 -3.56 4.67
N ALA A 426 15.37 -3.56 5.75
CA ALA A 426 14.41 -4.62 6.03
C ALA A 426 13.04 -4.28 5.43
N TYR A 427 12.42 -5.27 4.78
CA TYR A 427 11.23 -5.09 3.95
C TYR A 427 11.51 -4.27 2.69
N CYS A 428 12.66 -4.52 2.06
CA CYS A 428 13.18 -3.67 0.98
C CYS A 428 12.32 -3.68 -0.30
N GLY A 429 11.34 -4.59 -0.43
CA GLY A 429 10.49 -4.70 -1.61
C GLY A 429 11.32 -4.88 -2.89
N ILE A 430 11.13 -3.98 -3.86
CA ILE A 430 11.92 -3.97 -5.11
C ILE A 430 13.21 -3.12 -5.02
N GLY A 431 13.68 -2.86 -3.80
CA GLY A 431 14.91 -2.12 -3.52
C GLY A 431 14.76 -0.60 -3.64
N THR A 432 13.55 -0.03 -3.55
CA THR A 432 13.37 1.41 -3.76
C THR A 432 14.15 2.26 -2.75
N ILE A 433 14.06 1.94 -1.46
CA ILE A 433 14.84 2.62 -0.42
C ILE A 433 16.31 2.20 -0.49
N SER A 434 16.57 0.89 -0.65
CA SER A 434 17.92 0.33 -0.78
C SER A 434 18.79 1.07 -1.78
N LEU A 435 18.26 1.38 -2.97
CA LEU A 435 19.02 2.05 -4.03
C LEU A 435 19.30 3.53 -3.72
N PHE A 436 18.39 4.22 -3.01
CA PHE A 436 18.66 5.57 -2.50
C PHE A 436 19.81 5.57 -1.48
N LEU A 437 19.84 4.57 -0.59
CA LEU A 437 20.90 4.41 0.41
C LEU A 437 22.23 4.02 -0.26
N ALA A 438 22.20 3.16 -1.27
CA ALA A 438 23.39 2.66 -1.96
C ALA A 438 24.19 3.76 -2.65
N CYS A 439 23.56 4.87 -3.03
CA CYS A 439 24.24 6.05 -3.56
C CYS A 439 25.22 6.71 -2.55
N GLN A 440 25.07 6.45 -1.24
CA GLN A 440 25.86 7.09 -0.18
C GLN A 440 26.43 6.12 0.87
N ALA A 441 26.04 4.84 0.85
CA ALA A 441 26.55 3.81 1.76
C ALA A 441 27.79 3.11 1.18
N ALA A 442 28.59 2.48 2.05
CA ALA A 442 29.62 1.55 1.57
C ALA A 442 28.98 0.30 0.95
N HIS A 443 27.96 -0.26 1.61
CA HIS A 443 27.19 -1.40 1.10
C HIS A 443 25.78 -1.42 1.70
N VAL A 444 24.80 -1.90 0.93
CA VAL A 444 23.41 -2.07 1.38
C VAL A 444 22.97 -3.53 1.27
N TYR A 445 22.42 -4.07 2.35
CA TYR A 445 21.83 -5.41 2.41
C TYR A 445 20.31 -5.29 2.49
N GLY A 446 19.60 -5.69 1.44
CA GLY A 446 18.14 -5.72 1.38
C GLY A 446 17.58 -7.10 1.67
N VAL A 447 16.58 -7.19 2.55
CA VAL A 447 15.81 -8.41 2.79
C VAL A 447 14.32 -8.20 2.54
N GLU A 448 13.69 -9.15 1.85
CA GLU A 448 12.26 -9.15 1.52
C GLU A 448 11.76 -10.60 1.48
N ILE A 449 10.53 -10.85 1.94
CA ILE A 449 9.98 -12.22 2.00
C ILE A 449 9.53 -12.72 0.63
N VAL A 450 9.20 -11.82 -0.30
CA VAL A 450 8.73 -12.12 -1.65
C VAL A 450 9.91 -12.29 -2.62
N PRO A 451 10.20 -13.51 -3.11
CA PRO A 451 11.36 -13.75 -3.99
C PRO A 451 11.32 -12.94 -5.29
N GLU A 452 10.14 -12.75 -5.88
CA GLU A 452 9.99 -11.97 -7.11
C GLU A 452 10.37 -10.50 -6.90
N ALA A 453 10.13 -9.95 -5.70
CA ALA A 453 10.51 -8.58 -5.37
C ALA A 453 12.04 -8.44 -5.25
N ILE A 454 12.73 -9.48 -4.73
CA ILE A 454 14.20 -9.54 -4.69
C ILE A 454 14.81 -9.62 -6.09
N GLU A 455 14.20 -10.38 -7.00
CA GLU A 455 14.67 -10.41 -8.40
C GLU A 455 14.45 -9.05 -9.10
N ASP A 456 13.32 -8.37 -8.83
CA ASP A 456 13.11 -6.99 -9.28
C ASP A 456 14.12 -6.03 -8.63
N ALA A 457 14.48 -6.20 -7.35
CA ALA A 457 15.49 -5.38 -6.66
C ALA A 457 16.89 -5.52 -7.27
N LYS A 458 17.33 -6.75 -7.53
CA LYS A 458 18.60 -7.03 -8.23
C LYS A 458 18.62 -6.41 -9.62
N ARG A 459 17.51 -6.54 -10.37
CA ARG A 459 17.37 -5.93 -11.69
C ARG A 459 17.48 -4.40 -11.61
N ASN A 460 16.83 -3.79 -10.62
CA ASN A 460 16.88 -2.34 -10.41
C ASN A 460 18.29 -1.88 -10.00
N ALA A 461 19.01 -2.63 -9.18
CA ALA A 461 20.40 -2.33 -8.85
C ALA A 461 21.30 -2.34 -10.09
N ALA A 462 21.21 -3.40 -10.89
CA ALA A 462 21.95 -3.52 -12.15
C ALA A 462 21.57 -2.40 -13.15
N LEU A 463 20.28 -2.03 -13.22
CA LEU A 463 19.79 -0.96 -14.09
C LEU A 463 20.42 0.41 -13.75
N ASN A 464 20.79 0.62 -12.50
CA ASN A 464 21.41 1.85 -12.01
C ASN A 464 22.93 1.73 -11.82
N GLY A 465 23.55 0.59 -12.15
CA GLY A 465 24.98 0.35 -11.95
C GLY A 465 25.41 0.35 -10.48
N LEU A 466 24.52 -0.07 -9.57
CA LEU A 466 24.76 -0.09 -8.13
C LEU A 466 25.21 -1.49 -7.66
N ASP A 467 26.52 -1.73 -7.79
CA ASP A 467 27.15 -3.02 -7.45
C ASP A 467 27.38 -3.24 -5.95
N ASN A 468 27.19 -2.20 -5.13
CA ASN A 468 27.34 -2.22 -3.67
C ASN A 468 26.06 -2.64 -2.93
N THR A 469 25.30 -3.57 -3.52
CA THR A 469 24.03 -4.05 -2.96
C THR A 469 23.98 -5.58 -2.91
N THR A 470 23.41 -6.12 -1.84
CA THR A 470 23.12 -7.55 -1.68
C THR A 470 21.65 -7.73 -1.32
N PHE A 471 20.93 -8.56 -2.08
CA PHE A 471 19.51 -8.81 -1.85
C PHE A 471 19.25 -10.29 -1.57
N GLU A 472 18.52 -10.58 -0.49
CA GLU A 472 18.14 -11.95 -0.12
C GLU A 472 16.65 -12.10 0.18
N ALA A 473 16.07 -13.19 -0.33
CA ALA A 473 14.70 -13.54 -0.07
C ALA A 473 14.56 -14.31 1.25
N GLY A 474 13.71 -13.83 2.15
CA GLY A 474 13.38 -14.52 3.39
C GLY A 474 12.79 -13.61 4.47
N PRO A 475 12.33 -14.19 5.60
CA PRO A 475 11.91 -13.42 6.76
C PRO A 475 13.09 -12.62 7.33
N ALA A 476 12.88 -11.34 7.61
CA ALA A 476 13.93 -10.44 8.10
C ALA A 476 14.52 -10.94 9.44
N GLU A 477 13.67 -11.45 10.33
CA GLU A 477 14.01 -12.04 11.62
C GLU A 477 14.80 -13.36 11.52
N VAL A 478 14.96 -13.93 10.33
CA VAL A 478 15.79 -15.12 10.07
C VAL A 478 17.08 -14.73 9.35
N VAL A 479 16.97 -13.95 8.28
CA VAL A 479 18.09 -13.59 7.41
C VAL A 479 19.07 -12.66 8.11
N ILE A 480 18.56 -11.62 8.78
CA ILE A 480 19.39 -10.60 9.43
C ILE A 480 20.25 -11.20 10.56
N PRO A 481 19.72 -12.03 11.49
CA PRO A 481 20.56 -12.70 12.49
C PRO A 481 21.60 -13.64 11.86
N ARG A 482 21.29 -14.29 10.73
CA ARG A 482 22.22 -15.16 10.03
C ARG A 482 23.40 -14.38 9.46
N TRP A 483 23.16 -13.26 8.79
CA TRP A 483 24.23 -12.38 8.32
C TRP A 483 25.14 -11.89 9.47
N LYS A 484 24.55 -11.61 10.64
CA LYS A 484 25.33 -11.27 11.84
C LYS A 484 26.27 -12.40 12.26
N GLN A 485 25.80 -13.65 12.24
CA GLN A 485 26.64 -14.83 12.55
C GLN A 485 27.73 -15.04 11.49
N GLU A 486 27.46 -14.66 10.24
CA GLU A 486 28.42 -14.68 9.13
C GLU A 486 29.44 -13.52 9.19
N GLY A 487 29.36 -12.66 10.22
CA GLY A 487 30.32 -11.59 10.48
C GLY A 487 29.93 -10.21 9.95
N MET A 488 28.71 -10.06 9.40
CA MET A 488 28.19 -8.75 9.00
C MET A 488 27.82 -7.92 10.22
N ASN A 489 28.29 -6.67 10.26
CA ASN A 489 27.92 -5.69 11.28
C ASN A 489 27.28 -4.49 10.60
N ALA A 490 26.03 -4.18 10.97
CA ALA A 490 25.30 -3.05 10.42
C ALA A 490 25.48 -1.80 11.29
N ASP A 491 25.85 -0.70 10.66
CA ASP A 491 25.94 0.62 11.30
C ASP A 491 24.55 1.28 11.38
N VAL A 492 23.73 1.04 10.37
CA VAL A 492 22.38 1.58 10.21
C VAL A 492 21.42 0.47 9.80
N ILE A 493 20.23 0.45 10.41
CA ILE A 493 19.11 -0.37 9.94
C ILE A 493 17.97 0.55 9.53
N VAL A 494 17.44 0.35 8.33
CA VAL A 494 16.25 1.01 7.80
C VAL A 494 15.12 -0.01 7.75
N VAL A 495 13.92 0.37 8.19
CA VAL A 495 12.74 -0.48 8.15
C VAL A 495 11.56 0.27 7.53
N ASP A 496 10.84 -0.37 6.60
CA ASP A 496 9.56 0.09 6.05
C ASP A 496 8.49 -1.03 6.13
N PRO A 497 8.03 -1.38 7.34
CA PRO A 497 7.15 -2.52 7.53
C PRO A 497 5.72 -2.29 7.01
N PRO A 498 4.94 -3.37 6.83
CA PRO A 498 3.52 -3.26 6.51
C PRO A 498 2.72 -2.56 7.62
N ARG A 499 1.44 -2.26 7.36
CA ARG A 499 0.51 -1.55 8.28
C ARG A 499 0.41 -2.10 9.71
N LYS A 500 0.80 -3.36 9.94
CA LYS A 500 0.83 -3.99 11.28
C LYS A 500 2.05 -3.60 12.13
N GLY A 501 3.00 -2.85 11.56
CA GLY A 501 4.30 -2.55 12.14
C GLY A 501 5.32 -3.68 11.96
N CYS A 502 6.46 -3.55 12.61
CA CYS A 502 7.50 -4.58 12.62
C CYS A 502 6.99 -5.86 13.27
N ASP A 503 7.51 -7.00 12.82
CA ASP A 503 7.36 -8.23 13.58
C ASP A 503 8.13 -8.11 14.92
N PRO A 504 7.59 -8.57 16.06
CA PRO A 504 8.30 -8.56 17.34
C PRO A 504 9.71 -9.17 17.25
N ALA A 505 9.89 -10.25 16.48
CA ALA A 505 11.19 -10.90 16.32
C ALA A 505 12.20 -10.01 15.57
N LEU A 506 11.73 -9.13 14.66
CA LEU A 506 12.60 -8.14 14.02
C LEU A 506 13.02 -7.05 15.01
N LEU A 507 12.11 -6.58 15.87
CA LEU A 507 12.46 -5.60 16.91
C LEU A 507 13.54 -6.16 17.84
N GLU A 508 13.37 -7.40 18.31
CA GLU A 508 14.38 -8.12 19.10
C GLU A 508 15.72 -8.23 18.36
N THR A 509 15.68 -8.51 17.05
CA THR A 509 16.86 -8.57 16.19
C THR A 509 17.60 -7.23 16.13
N ILE A 510 16.87 -6.11 15.98
CA ILE A 510 17.46 -4.76 15.99
C ILE A 510 18.12 -4.46 17.35
N LEU A 511 17.46 -4.83 18.45
CA LEU A 511 17.99 -4.67 19.80
C LEU A 511 19.20 -5.58 20.08
N ALA A 512 19.30 -6.73 19.40
CA ALA A 512 20.45 -7.62 19.49
C ALA A 512 21.63 -7.13 18.65
N ILE A 513 21.40 -6.62 17.43
CA ILE A 513 22.45 -6.06 16.56
C ILE A 513 23.01 -4.77 17.15
N LYS A 514 22.15 -3.92 17.72
CA LYS A 514 22.51 -2.62 18.28
C LYS A 514 23.22 -1.69 17.26
N PRO A 515 22.69 -1.48 16.04
CA PRO A 515 23.20 -0.45 15.13
C PRO A 515 23.24 0.92 15.81
N GLN A 516 24.06 1.83 15.30
CA GLN A 516 24.15 3.18 15.85
C GLN A 516 22.88 3.99 15.59
N ARG A 517 22.26 3.75 14.43
CA ARG A 517 21.02 4.43 14.00
C ARG A 517 20.00 3.42 13.49
N VAL A 518 18.73 3.72 13.75
CA VAL A 518 17.61 3.05 13.10
C VAL A 518 16.74 4.12 12.44
N VAL A 519 16.48 3.95 11.15
CA VAL A 519 15.52 4.79 10.42
C VAL A 519 14.24 3.98 10.23
N TYR A 520 13.15 4.48 10.77
CA TYR A 520 11.86 3.80 10.71
C TYR A 520 10.91 4.60 9.81
N VAL A 521 10.52 4.00 8.69
CA VAL A 521 9.46 4.49 7.80
C VAL A 521 8.15 3.77 8.16
N SER A 522 7.04 4.49 8.31
CA SER A 522 5.76 3.88 8.68
C SER A 522 4.58 4.58 8.04
N CYS A 523 3.63 3.81 7.55
CA CYS A 523 2.33 4.29 7.08
C CYS A 523 1.22 4.30 8.16
N ASN A 524 1.55 3.94 9.41
CA ASN A 524 0.59 3.86 10.51
C ASN A 524 1.18 4.40 11.83
N PRO A 525 0.76 5.58 12.29
CA PRO A 525 1.25 6.19 13.52
C PRO A 525 1.00 5.36 14.79
N ALA A 526 -0.07 4.56 14.84
CA ALA A 526 -0.41 3.79 16.03
C ALA A 526 0.53 2.61 16.25
N THR A 527 0.80 1.82 15.20
CA THR A 527 1.76 0.71 15.28
C THR A 527 3.19 1.23 15.37
N LEU A 528 3.50 2.34 14.70
CA LEU A 528 4.76 3.06 14.87
C LEU A 528 5.01 3.38 16.35
N ALA A 529 4.06 4.03 17.01
CA ALA A 529 4.22 4.42 18.42
C ALA A 529 4.44 3.22 19.35
N ARG A 530 3.77 2.09 19.09
CA ARG A 530 4.03 0.82 19.80
C ARG A 530 5.47 0.35 19.59
N ASP A 531 5.94 0.30 18.35
CA ASP A 531 7.26 -0.24 18.01
C ASP A 531 8.38 0.67 18.53
N LEU A 532 8.20 1.98 18.46
CA LEU A 532 9.13 2.96 19.06
C LEU A 532 9.25 2.77 20.58
N ARG A 533 8.16 2.48 21.29
CA ARG A 533 8.22 2.19 22.72
C ARG A 533 9.13 1.00 22.99
N VAL A 534 8.92 -0.12 22.29
CA VAL A 534 9.75 -1.33 22.41
C VAL A 534 11.24 -1.03 22.17
N LEU A 535 11.56 -0.23 21.14
CA LEU A 535 12.94 0.15 20.85
C LEU A 535 13.53 1.07 21.94
N GLU A 536 12.75 1.99 22.51
CA GLU A 536 13.20 2.82 23.62
C GLU A 536 13.45 2.03 24.91
N ASP A 537 12.57 1.07 25.25
CA ASP A 537 12.84 0.12 26.35
C ASP A 537 14.13 -0.67 26.11
N GLY A 538 14.43 -0.97 24.84
CA GLY A 538 15.60 -1.72 24.42
C GLY A 538 16.90 -0.92 24.33
N GLY A 539 16.92 0.34 24.73
CA GLY A 539 18.13 1.17 24.77
C GLY A 539 18.37 2.06 23.55
N TYR A 540 17.30 2.39 22.81
CA TYR A 540 17.31 3.48 21.84
C TYR A 540 16.63 4.73 22.40
N ARG A 541 16.79 5.85 21.70
CA ARG A 541 15.97 7.03 21.89
C ARG A 541 15.42 7.50 20.55
N THR A 542 14.13 7.79 20.52
CA THR A 542 13.48 8.47 19.39
C THR A 542 13.88 9.93 19.41
N VAL A 543 14.53 10.40 18.36
CA VAL A 543 15.03 11.79 18.30
C VAL A 543 14.03 12.68 17.59
N GLU A 544 13.66 12.29 16.37
CA GLU A 544 12.87 13.11 15.47
C GLU A 544 11.89 12.25 14.67
N VAL A 545 10.72 12.82 14.41
CA VAL A 545 9.68 12.26 13.54
C VAL A 545 9.28 13.31 12.52
N THR A 546 9.40 12.98 11.24
CA THR A 546 8.90 13.80 10.13
C THR A 546 7.69 13.11 9.49
N PRO A 547 6.48 13.66 9.69
CA PRO A 547 5.32 13.23 8.93
C PRO A 547 5.43 13.70 7.47
N VAL A 548 4.98 12.88 6.54
CA VAL A 548 4.95 13.13 5.09
C VAL A 548 3.54 12.82 4.60
N ASP A 549 2.95 13.76 3.88
CA ASP A 549 1.64 13.59 3.27
C ASP A 549 1.75 12.79 1.96
N MET A 550 2.00 11.48 2.08
CA MET A 550 2.06 10.57 0.92
C MET A 550 0.72 10.49 0.17
N PHE A 551 -0.39 10.75 0.85
CA PHE A 551 -1.75 10.60 0.30
C PHE A 551 -2.63 11.81 0.62
N PRO A 552 -2.42 12.95 -0.06
CA PRO A 552 -3.30 14.11 0.09
C PRO A 552 -4.77 13.75 -0.12
N GLN A 553 -5.67 14.48 0.55
CA GLN A 553 -7.12 14.29 0.51
C GLN A 553 -7.62 13.00 1.23
N THR A 554 -6.73 12.25 1.84
CA THR A 554 -7.04 11.04 2.63
C THR A 554 -6.58 11.19 4.08
N GLY A 555 -7.10 10.34 4.97
CA GLY A 555 -6.70 10.27 6.38
C GLY A 555 -5.29 9.70 6.63
N HIS A 556 -4.63 9.16 5.60
CA HIS A 556 -3.32 8.52 5.76
C HIS A 556 -2.18 9.53 5.95
N VAL A 557 -1.20 9.16 6.76
CA VAL A 557 0.06 9.89 6.95
C VAL A 557 1.19 8.88 7.02
N GLU A 558 2.28 9.16 6.32
CA GLU A 558 3.52 8.40 6.46
C GLU A 558 4.48 9.16 7.38
N CYS A 559 5.35 8.45 8.07
CA CYS A 559 6.32 9.02 9.00
C CYS A 559 7.69 8.45 8.72
N CYS A 560 8.72 9.30 8.71
CA CYS A 560 10.11 8.89 8.82
C CYS A 560 10.63 9.26 10.21
N VAL A 561 11.27 8.30 10.88
CA VAL A 561 11.72 8.45 12.28
C VAL A 561 13.20 8.16 12.39
N LEU A 562 13.91 9.01 13.12
CA LEU A 562 15.29 8.78 13.53
C LEU A 562 15.31 8.24 14.96
N LEU A 563 15.84 7.03 15.14
CA LEU A 563 16.26 6.53 16.43
C LEU A 563 17.79 6.42 16.47
N VAL A 564 18.35 6.71 17.64
CA VAL A 564 19.77 6.49 17.90
C VAL A 564 19.95 5.66 19.15
N LYS A 565 21.00 4.84 19.16
CA LYS A 565 21.35 4.05 20.32
C LYS A 565 21.74 4.95 21.49
N ASN A 566 21.31 4.60 22.71
CA ASN A 566 21.74 5.30 23.92
C ASN A 566 23.24 5.05 24.15
N LYS A 567 23.93 6.07 24.68
CA LYS A 567 25.35 6.00 24.99
C LYS A 567 25.63 5.06 26.15
#